data_AF-A0A0B8PDL9-F1
#
_entry.id   AF-A0A0B8PDL9-F1
#
_cell.length_a   1.000
_cell.length_b   1.000
_cell.length_c   1.000
_cell.angle_alpha   90.00
_cell.angle_beta   90.00
_cell.angle_gamma   90.00
#
_symmetry.space_group_name_H-M   'P 1'
#
loop_
_entity.id
_entity.type
_entity.pdbx_description
1 polymer ?
#
loop_
_entity_poly.entity_id
_entity_poly.type
_entity_poly.pdbx_seq_one_letter_code
_entity_poly.pdbx_strand_id
1 'polypeptide(L)' 'MGNHYTCTSPNSVFTSNCTAAMPNDKGIVTLLNSTLKIKTQHEVQEITLEDEASYLNALKVHFGIELNVDFKDLARHF' A
#
# COMPACT_ATOMS: atom_id res chain seq x y z
N MET A 1 25.86 -3.90 -5.22
CA MET A 1 25.50 -4.37 -3.86
C MET A 1 24.55 -3.37 -3.24
N GLY A 2 23.25 -3.46 -3.55
CA GLY A 2 22.25 -2.45 -3.12
C GLY A 2 20.99 -3.03 -2.46
N ASN A 3 20.82 -4.37 -2.50
CA ASN A 3 19.58 -5.01 -2.05
C ASN A 3 19.67 -5.64 -0.65
N HIS A 4 20.84 -5.64 -0.01
CA HIS A 4 21.04 -6.32 1.27
C HIS A 4 20.72 -5.43 2.49
N TYR A 5 20.84 -4.10 2.36
CA TYR A 5 20.66 -3.17 3.49
C TYR A 5 19.20 -2.77 3.75
N THR A 6 18.29 -3.00 2.80
CA THR A 6 16.89 -2.55 2.93
C THR A 6 16.02 -3.54 3.72
N CYS A 7 16.46 -4.78 3.93
CA CYS A 7 15.61 -5.85 4.47
C CYS A 7 15.91 -6.30 5.91
N THR A 8 16.97 -5.83 6.59
CA THR A 8 17.37 -6.38 7.90
C THR A 8 17.76 -5.34 8.96
N SER A 9 17.49 -4.06 8.74
CA SER A 9 17.69 -3.04 9.77
C SER A 9 16.39 -2.80 10.55
N PRO A 10 16.33 -3.04 11.88
CA PRO A 10 15.14 -2.82 12.73
C PRO A 10 14.79 -1.33 12.93
N ASN A 11 15.29 -0.46 12.05
CA ASN A 11 15.12 0.99 12.06
C ASN A 11 14.81 1.51 10.63
N SER A 12 14.23 0.64 9.79
CA SER A 12 13.89 0.94 8.40
C SER A 12 12.41 1.34 8.32
N VAL A 13 12.12 2.44 7.64
CA VAL A 13 10.76 2.92 7.35
C VAL A 13 9.96 1.92 6.49
N PHE A 14 10.59 0.83 6.02
CA PHE A 14 9.98 -0.26 5.26
C PHE A 14 9.58 -1.48 6.12
N THR A 15 9.95 -1.54 7.41
CA THR A 15 9.47 -2.61 8.32
C THR A 15 8.14 -2.29 9.01
N SER A 16 7.65 -1.05 8.88
CA SER A 16 6.41 -0.59 9.53
C SER A 16 5.41 0.07 8.59
N ASN A 17 5.63 -0.04 7.27
CA ASN A 17 4.75 0.57 6.28
C ASN A 17 4.46 -0.39 5.13
N CYS A 18 3.18 -0.68 4.90
CA CYS A 18 2.75 -1.39 3.70
C CYS A 18 2.53 -0.37 2.59
N THR A 19 3.40 -0.39 1.58
CA THR A 19 3.29 0.52 0.44
C THR A 19 3.13 -0.28 -0.85
N ALA A 20 2.12 0.07 -1.65
CA ALA A 20 1.95 -0.42 -3.01
C ALA A 20 1.78 0.78 -3.94
N ALA A 21 2.48 0.79 -5.08
CA ALA A 21 2.32 1.84 -6.08
C ALA A 21 2.21 1.21 -7.47
N MET A 22 1.19 1.61 -8.22
CA MET A 22 0.95 1.13 -9.57
C MET A 22 0.56 2.30 -10.49
N PRO A 23 1.31 2.55 -11.57
CA PRO A 23 0.88 3.48 -12.60
C PRO A 23 -0.33 2.90 -13.34
N ASN A 24 -1.27 3.77 -13.69
CA ASN A 24 -2.39 3.43 -14.57
C ASN A 24 -2.46 4.42 -15.73
N ASP A 25 -3.30 4.16 -16.73
CA ASP A 25 -3.43 5.03 -17.92
C ASP A 25 -3.78 6.49 -17.60
N LYS A 26 -4.29 6.78 -16.39
CA LYS A 26 -4.73 8.12 -15.97
C LYS A 26 -3.75 8.82 -15.01
N GLY A 27 -2.70 8.14 -14.55
CA GLY A 27 -1.74 8.65 -13.58
C GLY A 27 -1.11 7.55 -12.73
N ILE A 28 -1.21 7.67 -11.39
CA ILE A 28 -0.61 6.73 -10.44
C ILE A 28 -1.53 6.50 -9.24
N VAL A 29 -1.66 5.24 -8.84
CA VAL A 29 -2.31 4.84 -7.60
C VAL A 29 -1.24 4.41 -6.61
N THR A 30 -1.35 4.88 -5.37
CA THR A 30 -0.41 4.57 -4.29
C THR A 30 -1.20 4.26 -3.04
N LEU A 31 -1.02 3.07 -2.49
CA LEU A 31 -1.48 2.70 -1.16
C LEU A 31 -0.31 2.85 -0.20
N LEU A 32 -0.48 3.63 0.86
CA LEU A 32 0.50 3.79 1.93
C LEU A 32 -0.21 3.53 3.26
N ASN A 33 0.14 2.42 3.92
CA ASN A 33 -0.59 1.87 5.04
C ASN A 33 -2.07 1.82 4.67
N SER A 34 -2.94 2.42 5.47
CA SER A 34 -4.39 2.48 5.24
C SER A 34 -4.84 3.62 4.31
N THR A 35 -3.94 4.38 3.69
CA THR A 35 -4.31 5.51 2.83
C THR A 35 -4.09 5.20 1.36
N LEU A 36 -5.17 5.21 0.59
CA LEU A 36 -5.14 5.11 -0.86
C LEU A 36 -5.11 6.50 -1.49
N LYS A 37 -4.06 6.77 -2.24
CA LYS A 37 -3.84 8.00 -2.99
C LYS A 37 -3.94 7.73 -4.47
N ILE A 38 -4.90 8.34 -5.13
CA ILE A 38 -5.09 8.28 -6.58
C ILE A 38 -4.74 9.64 -7.14
N LYS A 39 -3.62 9.72 -7.86
CA LYS A 39 -3.19 10.94 -8.53
C LYS A 39 -3.42 10.79 -10.03
N THR A 40 -4.24 11.67 -10.57
CA THR A 40 -4.45 11.81 -12.02
C THR A 40 -3.79 13.09 -12.53
N GLN A 41 -3.87 13.36 -13.83
CA GLN A 41 -3.37 14.61 -14.42
C GLN A 41 -4.08 15.86 -13.89
N HIS A 42 -5.31 15.75 -13.40
CA HIS A 42 -6.13 16.88 -13.00
C HIS A 42 -6.35 16.98 -11.48
N GLU A 43 -6.29 15.86 -10.76
CA GLU A 43 -6.64 15.83 -9.34
C GLU A 43 -5.81 14.81 -8.54
N VAL A 44 -5.78 15.03 -7.24
CA VAL A 44 -5.25 14.10 -6.25
C VAL A 44 -6.38 13.78 -5.28
N GLN A 45 -6.76 12.51 -5.22
CA GLN A 45 -7.73 12.01 -4.27
C GLN A 45 -7.01 11.15 -3.22
N GLU A 46 -7.31 11.39 -1.95
CA GLU A 46 -6.84 10.58 -0.83
C GLU A 46 -8.04 9.99 -0.12
N ILE A 47 -8.00 8.67 0.10
CA ILE A 47 -9.06 7.88 0.71
C ILE A 47 -8.44 7.09 1.85
N THR A 48 -8.94 7.29 3.06
CA THR A 48 -8.57 6.47 4.22
C THR A 48 -9.43 5.21 4.22
N LEU A 49 -8.77 4.05 4.22
CA LEU A 49 -9.37 2.72 4.26
C LEU A 49 -9.39 2.27 5.73
N GLU A 50 -10.49 2.58 6.42
CA GLU A 50 -10.63 2.33 7.86
C GLU A 50 -10.94 0.87 8.20
N ASP A 51 -11.49 0.13 7.24
CA ASP A 51 -11.92 -1.25 7.41
C ASP A 51 -11.14 -2.22 6.51
N GLU A 52 -11.00 -3.46 7.01
CA GLU A 52 -10.32 -4.57 6.35
C GLU A 52 -10.89 -4.86 4.95
N ALA A 53 -12.21 -4.80 4.80
CA ALA A 53 -12.86 -5.12 3.54
C ALA A 53 -12.51 -4.08 2.46
N SER A 54 -12.57 -2.79 2.80
CA SER A 54 -12.14 -1.69 1.94
C SER A 54 -10.66 -1.79 1.57
N TYR A 55 -9.82 -2.19 2.53
CA TYR A 55 -8.39 -2.39 2.31
C TYR A 55 -8.09 -3.51 1.31
N LEU A 56 -8.62 -4.70 1.56
CA LEU A 56 -8.43 -5.87 0.70
C LEU A 56 -9.05 -5.65 -0.69
N ASN A 57 -10.21 -5.00 -0.74
CA ASN A 57 -10.84 -4.64 -2.00
C ASN A 57 -9.98 -3.64 -2.80
N ALA A 58 -9.39 -2.63 -2.15
CA ALA A 58 -8.50 -1.69 -2.82
C ALA A 58 -7.25 -2.39 -3.39
N LEU A 59 -6.65 -3.32 -2.64
CA LEU A 59 -5.54 -4.14 -3.13
C LEU A 59 -5.91 -4.97 -4.36
N LYS A 60 -7.07 -5.63 -4.31
CA LYS A 60 -7.53 -6.46 -5.42
C LYS A 60 -7.89 -5.64 -6.66
N VAL A 61 -8.66 -4.57 -6.49
CA VAL A 61 -9.17 -3.74 -7.60
C VAL A 61 -8.07 -2.88 -8.21
N HIS A 62 -7.25 -2.22 -7.39
CA HIS A 62 -6.26 -1.26 -7.88
C HIS A 62 -4.90 -1.88 -8.16
N PHE A 63 -4.54 -3.01 -7.55
CA PHE A 63 -3.21 -3.60 -7.69
C PHE A 63 -3.25 -5.04 -8.19
N GLY A 64 -4.43 -5.67 -8.28
CA GLY A 64 -4.56 -7.09 -8.62
C GLY A 64 -3.98 -8.02 -7.56
N ILE A 65 -3.79 -7.54 -6.33
CA ILE A 65 -3.18 -8.28 -5.23
C ILE A 65 -4.27 -8.92 -4.40
N GLU A 66 -4.26 -10.25 -4.33
CA GLU A 66 -5.05 -11.01 -3.37
C GLU A 66 -4.17 -11.34 -2.16
N LEU A 67 -4.54 -10.79 -1.00
CA LEU A 67 -3.84 -11.06 0.23
C LEU A 67 -4.25 -12.44 0.76
N ASN A 68 -3.28 -13.34 0.94
CA ASN A 68 -3.51 -14.68 1.48
C ASN A 68 -3.13 -14.79 2.96
N VAL A 69 -3.02 -13.64 3.64
CA VAL A 69 -2.69 -13.51 5.07
C VAL A 69 -3.76 -12.68 5.75
N ASP A 70 -4.00 -12.92 7.05
CA ASP A 70 -4.98 -12.16 7.83
C ASP A 70 -4.60 -10.68 7.91
N PHE A 71 -5.56 -9.79 7.61
CA PHE A 71 -5.35 -8.35 7.70
C PHE A 71 -4.94 -7.91 9.11
N LYS A 72 -5.36 -8.64 10.16
CA LYS A 72 -4.95 -8.37 11.54
C LYS A 72 -3.46 -8.55 11.77
N ASP A 73 -2.83 -9.52 11.11
CA ASP A 73 -1.38 -9.69 11.18
C ASP A 73 -0.65 -8.62 10.38
N LEU A 74 -1.26 -8.13 9.30
CA LEU A 74 -0.75 -7.01 8.53
C LEU A 74 -0.84 -5.68 9.32
N ALA A 75 -1.98 -5.40 9.94
CA ALA A 75 -2.25 -4.19 10.72
C ALA A 75 -1.39 -4.05 11.97
N ARG A 76 -0.80 -5.14 12.48
CA ARG A 76 0.16 -5.10 13.60
C ARG A 76 1.47 -4.38 13.26
N HIS A 77 1.72 -4.12 11.97
CA HIS A 77 2.94 -3.51 11.50
C HIS A 77 2.80 -2.02 11.17
N PHE A 78 1.61 -1.40 11.30
CA PHE A 78 1.41 0.04 11.01
C PHE A 78 0.89 0.81 12.21
#